data_AF-A0A956H748-F1
#
_entry.id   AF-A0A956H748-F1
#
_cell.length_a   1.000
_cell.length_b   1.000
_cell.length_c   1.000
_cell.angle_alpha   90.00
_cell.angle_beta   90.00
_cell.angle_gamma   90.00
#
_symmetry.space_group_name_H-M   'P 1'
#
loop_
_entity.id
_entity.type
_entity.pdbx_description
1 polymer ?
#
loop_
_entity_poly.entity_id
_entity_poly.type
_entity_poly.pdbx_seq_one_letter_code
_entity_poly.pdbx_strand_id
1 'polypeptide(L)'
;MPDPAGSKRTLQLDPTGGGFSFPRLLFALLRQRFTGTLTATQAEPPGERTVWFRGGMPVFTDWSSSDDLLGELMLHEGIIDTLGHERGLAALRDSGGHLGEILLKQGLIDERQRTEALREQCSSKVAQIFAPDALGSPAVTVTVVDHDKGKNDELAQVNVLALILRGVEEHYGEAQISLELGDDLEGDLAATPALARYERQFGFEPDDAPILGALGRGVTLQSMMGPGVDRARALNIIYTLWCCQMLRVGDDAVQAIAKGATAAGAGHQLGANLGPSPSKSSSRGRSPKASASQTGPAQGAKAPPPPSAGKSSKPPPPPAAKPAAPPAPKPAAAPASKPPPPPAAKPAAPKPDPAAEDPTLPAFMAQLAELETRIAAEANAFVLFGLEIDADRKQIREVWAELSKTFHPDALEGLGRGHLHDRVEPVFAALSEAYGILGNKDERAKLASALEAGGKNLKAGDDAAVIVRNAFEAEIMA
;
A
#
# COMPACT_ATOMS: atom_id res chain seq x y z
N MET A 1 -25.42 -34.70 10.52
CA MET A 1 -25.15 -33.40 11.17
C MET A 1 -23.65 -33.22 11.18
N PRO A 2 -23.04 -32.54 10.21
CA PRO A 2 -21.62 -32.22 10.28
C PRO A 2 -21.42 -31.07 11.29
N ASP A 3 -20.35 -31.16 12.07
CA ASP A 3 -19.93 -30.20 13.11
C ASP A 3 -19.91 -28.74 12.62
N PRO A 4 -20.38 -27.76 13.41
CA PRO A 4 -20.23 -26.33 13.14
C PRO A 4 -18.87 -25.78 13.61
N ALA A 5 -17.84 -26.63 13.72
CA ALA A 5 -16.53 -26.21 14.14
C ALA A 5 -15.87 -25.41 13.00
N GLY A 6 -15.99 -24.09 13.08
CA GLY A 6 -15.24 -23.16 12.24
C GLY A 6 -13.75 -23.53 12.20
N SER A 7 -13.13 -23.37 11.03
CA SER A 7 -11.73 -23.76 10.84
C SER A 7 -10.85 -23.05 11.87
N LYS A 8 -10.21 -23.82 12.76
CA LYS A 8 -9.33 -23.36 13.83
C LYS A 8 -7.88 -23.69 13.46
N ARG A 9 -6.98 -22.71 13.56
CA ARG A 9 -5.55 -22.88 13.29
C ARG A 9 -4.73 -22.23 14.41
N THR A 10 -3.71 -22.93 14.87
CA THR A 10 -2.75 -22.39 15.82
C THR A 10 -1.47 -21.99 15.08
N LEU A 11 -1.00 -20.79 15.37
CA LEU A 11 0.17 -20.15 14.74
C LEU A 11 1.18 -19.81 15.84
N GLN A 12 2.47 -19.86 15.50
CA GLN A 12 3.54 -19.43 16.39
C GLN A 12 3.93 -17.99 16.05
N LEU A 13 3.81 -17.10 17.04
CA LEU A 13 4.28 -15.72 16.96
C LEU A 13 5.70 -15.60 17.50
N ASP A 14 6.64 -16.22 16.78
CA ASP A 14 8.06 -16.17 17.11
C ASP A 14 8.88 -15.95 15.83
N PRO A 15 9.16 -14.69 15.45
CA PRO A 15 9.95 -14.40 14.26
C PRO A 15 11.39 -14.95 14.33
N THR A 16 11.93 -15.18 15.53
CA THR A 16 13.28 -15.76 15.71
C THR A 16 13.32 -17.26 15.40
N GLY A 17 12.20 -17.94 15.62
CA GLY A 17 12.03 -19.39 15.45
C GLY A 17 11.37 -19.80 14.12
N GLY A 18 11.28 -18.89 13.14
CA GLY A 18 10.59 -19.12 11.85
C GLY A 18 9.07 -18.96 11.90
N GLY A 19 8.52 -18.48 13.02
CA GLY A 19 7.13 -18.08 13.17
C GLY A 19 6.83 -16.68 12.61
N PHE A 20 5.59 -16.23 12.75
CA PHE A 20 5.14 -14.94 12.25
C PHE A 20 5.36 -13.82 13.26
N SER A 21 5.69 -12.61 12.82
CA SER A 21 5.50 -11.44 13.66
C SER A 21 4.02 -11.04 13.68
N PHE A 22 3.57 -10.49 14.81
CA PHE A 22 2.18 -10.04 14.95
C PHE A 22 1.75 -9.01 13.88
N PRO A 23 2.59 -8.02 13.48
CA PRO A 23 2.31 -7.14 12.34
C PRO A 23 1.96 -7.89 11.05
N ARG A 24 2.76 -8.92 10.71
CA ARG A 24 2.54 -9.74 9.50
C ARG A 24 1.25 -10.53 9.57
N LEU A 25 0.90 -11.06 10.75
CA LEU A 25 -0.38 -11.74 10.97
C LEU A 25 -1.56 -10.78 10.74
N LEU A 26 -1.54 -9.59 11.35
CA LEU A 26 -2.61 -8.60 11.17
C LEU A 26 -2.80 -8.22 9.69
N PHE A 27 -1.72 -7.97 8.97
CA PHE A 27 -1.79 -7.67 7.54
C PHE A 27 -2.32 -8.86 6.71
N ALA A 28 -1.95 -10.09 7.07
CA ALA A 28 -2.49 -11.29 6.42
C ALA A 28 -4.01 -11.42 6.62
N LEU A 29 -4.50 -11.19 7.84
CA LEU A 29 -5.94 -11.19 8.16
C LEU A 29 -6.69 -10.10 7.37
N LEU A 30 -6.09 -8.91 7.24
CA LEU A 30 -6.62 -7.82 6.42
C LEU A 30 -6.78 -8.23 4.96
N ARG A 31 -5.71 -8.77 4.35
CA ARG A 31 -5.71 -9.15 2.93
C ARG A 31 -6.71 -10.26 2.62
N GLN A 32 -6.95 -11.16 3.58
CA GLN A 32 -7.92 -12.25 3.46
C GLN A 32 -9.35 -11.83 3.77
N ARG A 33 -9.59 -10.57 4.17
CA ARG A 33 -10.88 -10.08 4.67
C ARG A 33 -11.45 -10.98 5.78
N PHE A 34 -10.57 -11.47 6.64
CA PHE A 34 -10.89 -12.48 7.64
C PHE A 34 -12.02 -12.03 8.59
N THR A 35 -12.96 -12.92 8.88
CA THR A 35 -13.99 -12.72 9.91
C THR A 35 -13.94 -13.87 10.90
N GLY A 36 -13.79 -13.56 12.18
CA GLY A 36 -13.54 -14.55 13.21
C GLY A 36 -12.81 -13.98 14.42
N THR A 37 -12.08 -14.85 15.11
CA THR A 37 -11.39 -14.52 16.36
C THR A 37 -9.93 -14.92 16.33
N LEU A 38 -9.09 -14.12 16.98
CA LEU A 38 -7.72 -14.46 17.35
C LEU A 38 -7.66 -14.55 18.87
N THR A 39 -7.32 -15.72 19.39
CA THR A 39 -7.20 -15.98 20.82
C THR A 39 -5.73 -16.14 21.19
N ALA A 40 -5.31 -15.47 22.25
CA ALA A 40 -3.94 -15.46 22.74
C ALA A 40 -3.91 -15.47 24.27
N THR A 41 -2.82 -15.97 24.86
CA THR A 41 -2.62 -15.90 26.31
C THR A 41 -1.85 -14.63 26.65
N GLN A 42 -2.47 -13.69 27.36
CA GLN A 42 -1.80 -12.51 27.89
C GLN A 42 -0.87 -12.90 29.05
N ALA A 43 0.33 -12.31 29.10
CA ALA A 43 1.30 -12.56 30.18
C ALA A 43 0.89 -11.88 31.49
N GLU A 44 0.62 -10.58 31.44
CA GLU A 44 0.27 -9.77 32.61
C GLU A 44 -0.86 -8.77 32.27
N PRO A 45 -1.98 -8.75 33.03
CA PRO A 45 -2.40 -9.81 33.94
C PRO A 45 -2.68 -11.11 33.18
N PRO A 46 -2.31 -12.28 33.74
CA PRO A 46 -2.41 -13.53 33.02
C PRO A 46 -3.86 -13.87 32.67
N GLY A 47 -4.06 -14.36 31.45
CA GLY A 47 -5.34 -14.93 31.04
C GLY A 47 -5.52 -15.02 29.54
N GLU A 48 -6.49 -15.83 29.12
CA GLU A 48 -6.89 -15.93 27.72
C GLU A 48 -7.60 -14.63 27.30
N ARG A 49 -7.23 -14.12 26.14
CA ARG A 49 -7.78 -12.91 25.52
C ARG A 49 -8.11 -13.19 24.07
N THR A 50 -9.08 -12.47 23.56
CA THR A 50 -9.59 -12.58 22.20
C THR A 50 -9.64 -11.22 21.53
N VAL A 51 -9.28 -11.20 20.26
CA VAL A 51 -9.51 -10.09 19.33
C VAL A 51 -10.50 -10.58 18.28
N TRP A 52 -11.58 -9.83 18.09
CA TRP A 52 -12.62 -10.13 17.10
C TRP A 52 -12.37 -9.31 15.83
N PHE A 53 -12.47 -9.97 14.69
CA PHE A 53 -12.21 -9.39 13.38
C PHE A 53 -13.43 -9.51 12.48
N ARG A 54 -13.71 -8.45 11.70
CA ARG A 54 -14.68 -8.48 10.62
C ARG A 54 -14.07 -7.87 9.37
N GLY A 55 -14.12 -8.58 8.25
CA GLY A 55 -13.54 -8.10 6.99
C GLY A 55 -12.03 -7.82 7.06
N GLY A 56 -11.33 -8.48 7.99
CA GLY A 56 -9.90 -8.32 8.23
C GLY A 56 -9.54 -7.22 9.24
N MET A 57 -10.52 -6.49 9.76
CA MET A 57 -10.33 -5.37 10.69
C MET A 57 -10.71 -5.77 12.11
N PRO A 58 -9.90 -5.45 13.14
CA PRO A 58 -10.31 -5.57 14.53
C PRO A 58 -11.55 -4.71 14.78
N VAL A 59 -12.54 -5.28 15.48
CA VAL A 59 -13.77 -4.57 15.89
C VAL A 59 -13.95 -4.55 17.39
N PHE A 60 -13.33 -5.48 18.12
CA PHE A 60 -13.41 -5.58 19.56
C PHE A 60 -12.25 -6.41 20.10
N THR A 61 -11.86 -6.15 21.34
CA THR A 61 -10.98 -7.03 22.10
C THR A 61 -11.32 -6.97 23.59
N ASP A 62 -11.14 -8.09 24.27
CA ASP A 62 -11.21 -8.18 25.72
C ASP A 62 -9.82 -8.06 26.39
N TRP A 63 -8.78 -7.69 25.61
CA TRP A 63 -7.44 -7.45 26.13
C TRP A 63 -7.48 -6.53 27.35
N SER A 64 -6.77 -6.93 28.40
CA SER A 64 -6.78 -6.21 29.67
C SER A 64 -5.62 -5.22 29.69
N SER A 65 -5.92 -3.96 29.90
CA SER A 65 -4.95 -2.89 30.07
C SER A 65 -5.52 -1.88 31.07
N SER A 66 -4.73 -1.55 32.09
CA SER A 66 -5.06 -0.50 33.06
C SER A 66 -5.02 0.89 32.45
N ASP A 67 -4.23 1.05 31.40
CA ASP A 67 -3.94 2.34 30.80
C ASP A 67 -4.99 2.67 29.71
N ASP A 68 -5.65 1.64 29.18
CA ASP A 68 -6.68 1.75 28.13
C ASP A 68 -8.12 1.67 28.69
N LEU A 69 -8.36 2.23 29.88
CA LEU A 69 -9.71 2.33 30.43
C LEU A 69 -10.50 3.41 29.67
N LEU A 70 -11.71 3.07 29.22
CA LEU A 70 -12.52 3.96 28.37
C LEU A 70 -12.75 5.33 29.02
N GLY A 71 -13.02 5.37 30.32
CA GLY A 71 -13.24 6.63 31.05
C GLY A 71 -12.01 7.52 31.09
N GLU A 72 -10.84 6.96 31.37
CA GLU A 72 -9.57 7.68 31.40
C GLU A 72 -9.18 8.17 30.00
N LEU A 73 -9.36 7.33 28.98
CA LEU A 73 -9.12 7.68 27.59
C LEU A 73 -10.01 8.85 27.14
N MET A 74 -11.30 8.80 27.45
CA MET A 74 -12.23 9.89 27.11
C MET A 74 -11.94 11.18 27.88
N LEU A 75 -11.41 11.09 29.11
CA LEU A 75 -10.98 12.23 29.90
C LEU A 75 -9.71 12.87 29.32
N HIS A 76 -8.72 12.04 28.94
CA HIS A 76 -7.48 12.48 28.31
C HIS A 76 -7.73 13.21 26.98
N GLU A 77 -8.59 12.66 26.14
CA GLU A 77 -8.99 13.26 24.86
C GLU A 77 -9.93 14.48 25.00
N GLY A 78 -10.33 14.82 26.24
CA GLY A 78 -11.24 15.93 26.51
C GLY A 78 -12.67 15.70 25.99
N ILE A 79 -13.04 14.45 25.70
CA ILE A 79 -14.41 14.07 25.30
C ILE A 79 -15.36 14.24 26.48
N ILE A 80 -14.89 13.92 27.69
CA ILE A 80 -15.57 14.20 28.96
C ILE A 80 -14.65 15.01 29.86
N ASP A 81 -15.24 15.78 30.78
CA ASP A 81 -14.50 16.45 31.85
C ASP A 81 -14.43 15.56 33.11
N THR A 82 -13.63 15.98 34.09
CA THR A 82 -13.45 15.24 35.35
C THR A 82 -14.78 14.97 36.05
N LEU A 83 -15.69 15.95 36.04
CA LEU A 83 -17.02 15.81 36.64
C LEU A 83 -17.88 14.77 35.89
N GLY A 84 -17.86 14.79 34.56
CA GLY A 84 -18.52 13.80 33.72
C GLY A 84 -17.98 12.39 33.95
N HIS A 85 -16.66 12.25 34.10
CA HIS A 85 -16.01 10.98 34.42
C HIS A 85 -16.47 10.44 35.79
N GLU A 86 -16.40 11.25 36.84
CA GLU A 86 -16.85 10.87 38.20
C GLU A 86 -18.33 10.47 38.22
N ARG A 87 -19.18 11.23 37.53
CA ARG A 87 -20.62 10.92 37.39
C ARG A 87 -20.87 9.61 36.66
N GLY A 88 -20.11 9.34 35.59
CA GLY A 88 -20.16 8.08 34.86
C GLY A 88 -19.78 6.89 35.73
N LEU A 89 -18.68 7.00 36.48
CA LEU A 89 -18.21 5.95 37.39
C LEU A 89 -19.17 5.71 38.56
N ALA A 90 -19.76 6.75 39.13
CA ALA A 90 -20.77 6.63 40.18
C ALA A 90 -21.98 5.84 39.67
N ALA A 91 -22.52 6.21 38.50
CA ALA A 91 -23.64 5.49 37.89
C ALA A 91 -23.28 4.05 37.51
N LEU A 92 -22.06 3.80 37.03
CA LEU A 92 -21.59 2.44 36.73
C LEU A 92 -21.57 1.55 37.98
N ARG A 93 -21.18 2.10 39.14
CA ARG A 93 -21.19 1.37 40.42
C ARG A 93 -22.61 1.05 40.88
N ASP A 94 -23.57 1.94 40.63
CA ASP A 94 -24.94 1.82 41.11
C ASP A 94 -25.80 0.91 40.21
N SER A 95 -25.67 1.02 38.89
CA SER A 95 -26.50 0.29 37.92
C SER A 95 -25.81 -0.91 37.25
N GLY A 96 -24.48 -0.98 37.31
CA GLY A 96 -23.70 -1.86 36.43
C GLY A 96 -23.84 -1.47 34.95
N GLY A 97 -23.28 -2.30 34.05
CA GLY A 97 -23.39 -2.14 32.60
C GLY A 97 -22.11 -1.61 31.94
N HIS A 98 -22.26 -0.93 30.80
CA HIS A 98 -21.15 -0.38 30.02
C HIS A 98 -21.06 1.13 30.20
N LEU A 99 -19.88 1.63 30.58
CA LEU A 99 -19.65 3.06 30.84
C LEU A 99 -20.07 3.93 29.65
N GLY A 100 -19.73 3.54 28.42
CA GLY A 100 -20.12 4.29 27.22
C GLY A 100 -21.63 4.43 27.03
N GLU A 101 -22.43 3.41 27.39
CA GLU A 101 -23.90 3.52 27.33
C GLU A 101 -24.45 4.43 28.43
N ILE A 102 -23.85 4.38 29.62
CA ILE A 102 -24.24 5.22 30.75
C ILE A 102 -23.99 6.70 30.40
N LEU A 103 -22.80 7.02 29.90
CA LEU A 103 -22.44 8.38 29.48
C LEU A 103 -23.36 8.90 28.37
N LEU A 104 -23.72 8.05 27.40
CA LEU A 104 -24.66 8.38 26.34
C LEU A 104 -26.06 8.66 26.88
N LYS A 105 -26.59 7.80 27.76
CA LYS A 105 -27.92 7.99 28.40
C LYS A 105 -27.98 9.25 29.26
N GLN A 106 -26.86 9.65 29.86
CA GLN A 106 -26.76 10.87 30.65
C GLN A 106 -26.56 12.13 29.80
N GLY A 107 -26.41 11.99 28.48
CA GLY A 107 -26.14 13.12 27.56
C GLY A 107 -24.76 13.75 27.77
N LEU A 108 -23.81 13.01 28.37
CA LEU A 108 -22.43 13.47 28.56
C LEU A 108 -21.59 13.30 27.30
N ILE A 109 -21.99 12.37 26.43
CA ILE A 109 -21.37 12.10 25.13
C ILE A 109 -22.47 11.83 24.08
N ASP A 110 -22.14 11.98 22.81
CA ASP A 110 -22.98 11.52 21.70
C ASP A 110 -22.55 10.13 21.17
N GLU A 111 -23.32 9.57 20.24
CA GLU A 111 -23.06 8.26 19.66
C GLU A 111 -21.75 8.21 18.87
N ARG A 112 -21.38 9.30 18.20
CA ARG A 112 -20.13 9.39 17.43
C ARG A 112 -18.92 9.35 18.38
N GLN A 113 -18.94 10.14 19.45
CA GLN A 113 -17.91 10.18 20.48
C GLN A 113 -17.76 8.82 21.17
N ARG A 114 -18.87 8.14 21.48
CA ARG A 114 -18.84 6.76 22.01
C ARG A 114 -18.11 5.82 21.05
N THR A 115 -18.50 5.84 19.77
CA THR A 115 -17.96 4.95 18.75
C THR A 115 -16.47 5.22 18.47
N GLU A 116 -16.07 6.50 18.40
CA GLU A 116 -14.67 6.90 18.24
C GLU A 116 -13.82 6.48 19.45
N ALA A 117 -14.30 6.72 20.67
CA ALA A 117 -13.59 6.31 21.88
C ALA A 117 -13.44 4.79 22.00
N LEU A 118 -14.46 4.02 21.61
CA LEU A 118 -14.38 2.55 21.57
C LEU A 118 -13.42 2.06 20.49
N ARG A 119 -13.38 2.70 19.33
CA ARG A 119 -12.39 2.40 18.27
C ARG A 119 -10.98 2.63 18.79
N GLU A 120 -10.74 3.78 19.40
CA GLU A 120 -9.44 4.17 19.93
C GLU A 120 -8.99 3.24 21.06
N GLN A 121 -9.89 2.91 22.00
CA GLN A 121 -9.65 1.91 23.02
C GLN A 121 -9.29 0.55 22.43
N CYS A 122 -10.05 0.07 21.43
CA CYS A 122 -9.76 -1.19 20.77
C CYS A 122 -8.39 -1.15 20.06
N SER A 123 -8.07 -0.04 19.39
CA SER A 123 -6.79 0.17 18.72
C SER A 123 -5.63 0.12 19.73
N SER A 124 -5.71 0.90 20.80
CA SER A 124 -4.69 0.97 21.85
C SER A 124 -4.44 -0.40 22.51
N LYS A 125 -5.53 -1.10 22.86
CA LYS A 125 -5.44 -2.45 23.44
C LYS A 125 -4.83 -3.49 22.51
N VAL A 126 -5.15 -3.45 21.22
CA VAL A 126 -4.55 -4.39 20.25
C VAL A 126 -3.08 -4.01 19.99
N ALA A 127 -2.71 -2.73 20.06
CA ALA A 127 -1.31 -2.29 19.97
C ALA A 127 -0.45 -2.90 21.08
N GLN A 128 -0.99 -3.06 22.30
CA GLN A 128 -0.27 -3.73 23.40
C GLN A 128 0.19 -5.16 23.07
N ILE A 129 -0.47 -5.86 22.14
CA ILE A 129 -0.09 -7.23 21.74
C ILE A 129 1.24 -7.25 20.97
N PHE A 130 1.68 -6.10 20.43
CA PHE A 130 2.95 -5.97 19.73
C PHE A 130 4.14 -6.02 20.69
N ALA A 131 3.94 -5.80 21.99
CA ALA A 131 5.01 -5.86 22.97
C ALA A 131 5.63 -7.26 23.06
N PRO A 132 6.96 -7.38 23.16
CA PRO A 132 7.65 -8.67 23.16
C PRO A 132 7.27 -9.57 24.35
N ASP A 133 6.79 -8.98 25.44
CA ASP A 133 6.36 -9.63 26.67
C ASP A 133 4.83 -9.64 26.84
N ALA A 134 4.05 -9.20 25.84
CA ALA A 134 2.59 -9.18 25.91
C ALA A 134 1.98 -10.58 26.07
N LEU A 135 2.61 -11.57 25.43
CA LEU A 135 2.10 -12.94 25.34
C LEU A 135 2.76 -13.86 26.36
N GLY A 136 1.94 -14.56 27.15
CA GLY A 136 2.39 -15.64 28.04
C GLY A 136 2.79 -16.92 27.28
N SER A 137 2.46 -17.01 25.99
CA SER A 137 2.87 -18.08 25.08
C SER A 137 2.92 -17.56 23.64
N PRO A 138 3.92 -17.96 22.82
CA PRO A 138 3.97 -17.55 21.41
C PRO A 138 2.84 -18.16 20.57
N ALA A 139 2.16 -19.19 21.07
CA ALA A 139 1.06 -19.82 20.34
C ALA A 139 -0.22 -18.96 20.40
N VAL A 140 -0.70 -18.54 19.24
CA VAL A 140 -2.01 -17.89 19.07
C VAL A 140 -2.93 -18.76 18.25
N THR A 141 -4.23 -18.65 18.46
CA THR A 141 -5.21 -19.43 17.71
C THR A 141 -6.17 -18.53 16.95
N VAL A 142 -6.21 -18.70 15.63
CA VAL A 142 -7.18 -18.06 14.75
C VAL A 142 -8.35 -19.02 14.51
N THR A 143 -9.57 -18.58 14.75
CA THR A 143 -10.79 -19.36 14.53
C THR A 143 -11.73 -18.60 13.60
N VAL A 144 -12.04 -19.19 12.45
CA VAL A 144 -13.07 -18.67 11.53
C VAL A 144 -14.43 -18.87 12.17
N VAL A 145 -15.13 -17.79 12.51
CA VAL A 145 -16.45 -17.87 13.15
C VAL A 145 -17.24 -16.60 12.85
N ASP A 146 -18.53 -16.73 12.54
CA ASP A 146 -19.39 -15.54 12.49
C ASP A 146 -19.78 -15.12 13.91
N HIS A 147 -19.86 -13.83 14.16
CA HIS A 147 -20.13 -13.27 15.48
C HIS A 147 -20.92 -11.98 15.34
N ASP A 148 -21.55 -11.49 16.42
CA ASP A 148 -22.33 -10.26 16.36
C ASP A 148 -21.50 -8.98 16.60
N LYS A 149 -20.26 -9.09 17.10
CA LYS A 149 -19.38 -7.92 17.30
C LYS A 149 -19.16 -7.15 15.98
N GLY A 150 -19.35 -5.83 16.03
CA GLY A 150 -19.17 -4.93 14.87
C GLY A 150 -20.15 -5.20 13.71
N LYS A 151 -21.27 -5.87 13.96
CA LYS A 151 -22.37 -6.00 12.99
C LYS A 151 -23.18 -4.70 12.98
N ASN A 152 -23.73 -4.31 11.83
CA ASN A 152 -24.50 -3.07 11.66
C ASN A 152 -23.76 -1.78 12.11
N ASP A 153 -22.43 -1.76 12.02
CA ASP A 153 -21.57 -0.64 12.47
C ASP A 153 -21.71 -0.26 13.95
N GLU A 154 -22.22 -1.17 14.81
CA GLU A 154 -22.32 -0.94 16.26
C GLU A 154 -20.96 -0.73 16.94
N LEU A 155 -19.90 -1.30 16.35
CA LEU A 155 -18.51 -1.06 16.74
C LEU A 155 -17.73 -0.64 15.51
N ALA A 156 -16.98 0.43 15.66
CA ALA A 156 -16.15 0.95 14.61
C ALA A 156 -14.94 0.05 14.36
N GLN A 157 -14.72 -0.32 13.10
CA GLN A 157 -13.53 -1.03 12.66
C GLN A 157 -12.27 -0.20 12.92
N VAL A 158 -11.24 -0.86 13.44
CA VAL A 158 -9.90 -0.31 13.64
C VAL A 158 -9.13 -0.41 12.33
N ASN A 159 -8.51 0.69 11.90
CA ASN A 159 -7.69 0.71 10.71
C ASN A 159 -6.38 -0.07 10.92
N VAL A 160 -6.27 -1.25 10.29
CA VAL A 160 -5.13 -2.15 10.46
C VAL A 160 -3.80 -1.54 10.03
N LEU A 161 -3.75 -0.74 8.96
CA LEU A 161 -2.49 -0.15 8.49
C LEU A 161 -1.94 0.88 9.49
N ALA A 162 -2.82 1.74 10.01
CA ALA A 162 -2.47 2.66 11.09
C ALA A 162 -2.12 1.93 12.39
N LEU A 163 -2.84 0.87 12.73
CA LEU A 163 -2.57 0.03 13.90
C LEU A 163 -1.20 -0.64 13.83
N ILE A 164 -0.81 -1.16 12.67
CA ILE A 164 0.51 -1.77 12.47
C ILE A 164 1.60 -0.71 12.65
N LEU A 165 1.45 0.47 12.04
CA LEU A 165 2.41 1.56 12.20
C LEU A 165 2.57 1.94 13.68
N ARG A 166 1.45 2.19 14.37
CA ARG A 166 1.44 2.52 15.79
C ARG A 166 2.09 1.45 16.67
N GLY A 167 1.69 0.18 16.52
CA GLY A 167 2.22 -0.91 17.34
C GLY A 167 3.72 -1.15 17.11
N VAL A 168 4.21 -0.95 15.89
CA VAL A 168 5.66 -0.97 15.59
C VAL A 168 6.36 0.20 16.27
N GLU A 169 5.81 1.42 16.18
CA GLU A 169 6.40 2.60 16.81
C GLU A 169 6.49 2.51 18.33
N GLU A 170 5.46 1.93 18.97
CA GLU A 170 5.39 1.80 20.43
C GLU A 170 6.28 0.67 20.97
N HIS A 171 6.49 -0.41 20.22
CA HIS A 171 7.06 -1.65 20.77
C HIS A 171 8.28 -2.23 20.02
N TYR A 172 8.57 -1.79 18.79
CA TYR A 172 9.68 -2.31 18.01
C TYR A 172 10.85 -1.33 18.02
N GLY A 173 11.95 -1.77 18.60
CA GLY A 173 13.23 -1.09 18.50
C GLY A 173 14.02 -1.59 17.30
N GLU A 174 15.16 -0.95 17.06
CA GLU A 174 16.11 -1.35 16.02
C GLU A 174 16.52 -2.83 16.14
N ALA A 175 16.77 -3.33 17.35
CA ALA A 175 17.21 -4.70 17.55
C ALA A 175 16.17 -5.73 17.04
N GLN A 176 14.89 -5.49 17.30
CA GLN A 176 13.79 -6.33 16.84
C GLN A 176 13.65 -6.26 15.31
N ILE A 177 13.69 -5.04 14.76
CA ILE A 177 13.57 -4.81 13.32
C ILE A 177 14.73 -5.46 12.55
N SER A 178 15.96 -5.28 13.03
CA SER A 178 17.16 -5.90 12.45
C SER A 178 17.16 -7.42 12.57
N LEU A 179 16.52 -7.98 13.60
CA LEU A 179 16.42 -9.43 13.74
C LEU A 179 15.53 -10.06 12.67
N GLU A 180 14.48 -9.36 12.22
CA GLU A 180 13.57 -9.85 11.19
C GLU A 180 14.02 -9.52 9.76
N LEU A 181 14.47 -8.28 9.51
CA LEU A 181 14.92 -7.86 8.19
C LEU A 181 16.36 -8.30 7.89
N GLY A 182 17.21 -8.51 8.91
CA GLY A 182 18.59 -8.94 8.73
C GLY A 182 19.35 -8.09 7.71
N ASP A 183 20.09 -8.78 6.84
CA ASP A 183 20.91 -8.18 5.80
C ASP A 183 20.08 -7.44 4.72
N ASP A 184 18.78 -7.76 4.58
CA ASP A 184 17.91 -7.09 3.60
C ASP A 184 17.75 -5.58 3.90
N LEU A 185 17.93 -5.19 5.17
CA LEU A 185 17.88 -3.79 5.60
C LEU A 185 19.08 -2.97 5.08
N GLU A 186 20.23 -3.63 4.84
CA GLU A 186 21.44 -2.99 4.33
C GLU A 186 21.39 -2.77 2.80
N GLY A 187 20.53 -3.51 2.11
CA GLY A 187 20.33 -3.45 0.67
C GLY A 187 19.54 -2.23 0.18
N ASP A 188 19.21 -2.26 -1.12
CA ASP A 188 18.30 -1.27 -1.71
C ASP A 188 16.87 -1.50 -1.22
N LEU A 189 16.18 -0.41 -0.88
CA LEU A 189 14.81 -0.40 -0.40
C LEU A 189 13.96 0.40 -1.38
N ALA A 190 12.88 -0.19 -1.87
CA ALA A 190 11.98 0.47 -2.81
C ALA A 190 10.51 0.22 -2.46
N ALA A 191 9.76 1.29 -2.20
CA ALA A 191 8.33 1.19 -1.97
C ALA A 191 7.60 0.77 -3.24
N THR A 192 6.62 -0.13 -3.10
CA THR A 192 5.81 -0.62 -4.22
C THR A 192 4.78 0.43 -4.66
N PRO A 193 4.23 0.31 -5.89
CA PRO A 193 3.11 1.15 -6.34
C PRO A 193 1.89 1.15 -5.40
N ALA A 194 1.69 0.07 -4.62
CA ALA A 194 0.58 -0.04 -3.68
C ALA A 194 0.62 1.05 -2.59
N LEU A 195 1.83 1.51 -2.19
CA LEU A 195 1.95 2.56 -1.19
C LEU A 195 1.20 3.83 -1.62
N ALA A 196 1.30 4.26 -2.87
CA ALA A 196 0.61 5.46 -3.37
C ALA A 196 -0.92 5.37 -3.24
N ARG A 197 -1.49 4.15 -3.22
CA ARG A 197 -2.93 3.92 -3.05
C ARG A 197 -3.35 3.93 -1.58
N TYR A 198 -2.49 3.43 -0.70
CA TYR A 198 -2.83 3.17 0.72
C TYR A 198 -2.15 4.10 1.72
N GLU A 199 -1.27 5.01 1.28
CA GLU A 199 -0.52 5.96 2.11
C GLU A 199 -1.40 6.66 3.16
N ARG A 200 -2.57 7.16 2.74
CA ARG A 200 -3.52 7.86 3.64
C ARG A 200 -4.07 7.00 4.76
N GLN A 201 -4.03 5.68 4.63
CA GLN A 201 -4.54 4.74 5.63
C GLN A 201 -3.52 4.47 6.74
N PHE A 202 -2.23 4.76 6.54
CA PHE A 202 -1.22 4.60 7.59
C PHE A 202 -1.26 5.73 8.62
N GLY A 203 -1.66 6.93 8.20
CA GLY A 203 -1.64 8.10 9.07
C GLY A 203 -0.24 8.67 9.29
N PHE A 204 0.66 8.54 8.30
CA PHE A 204 1.99 9.14 8.34
C PHE A 204 1.95 10.64 8.65
N GLU A 205 2.93 11.10 9.41
CA GLU A 205 3.08 12.50 9.80
C GLU A 205 3.75 13.31 8.68
N PRO A 206 3.59 14.65 8.66
CA PRO A 206 4.29 15.49 7.68
C PRO A 206 5.81 15.31 7.67
N ASP A 207 6.39 14.98 8.83
CA ASP A 207 7.82 14.76 9.00
C ASP A 207 8.30 13.43 8.39
N ASP A 208 7.38 12.52 8.02
CA ASP A 208 7.69 11.26 7.34
C ASP A 208 7.91 11.44 5.83
N ALA A 209 7.52 12.59 5.26
CA ALA A 209 7.58 12.84 3.82
C ALA A 209 8.97 12.64 3.19
N PRO A 210 10.10 13.04 3.83
CA PRO A 210 11.44 12.75 3.31
C PRO A 210 11.75 11.25 3.24
N ILE A 211 11.32 10.47 4.24
CA ILE A 211 11.50 9.02 4.32
C ILE A 211 10.69 8.34 3.20
N LEU A 212 9.40 8.64 3.11
CA LEU A 212 8.49 8.09 2.11
C LEU A 212 8.94 8.45 0.69
N GLY A 213 9.37 9.69 0.47
CA GLY A 213 9.88 10.14 -0.82
C GLY A 213 11.17 9.44 -1.23
N ALA A 214 12.06 9.14 -0.28
CA ALA A 214 13.28 8.38 -0.55
C ALA A 214 12.96 6.92 -0.90
N LEU A 215 12.14 6.26 -0.09
CA LEU A 215 11.67 4.89 -0.34
C LEU A 215 10.92 4.77 -1.68
N GLY A 216 10.11 5.76 -2.05
CA GLY A 216 9.39 5.76 -3.32
C GLY A 216 10.29 5.79 -4.55
N ARG A 217 11.52 6.28 -4.44
CA ARG A 217 12.50 6.35 -5.55
C ARG A 217 13.50 5.19 -5.56
N GLY A 218 13.59 4.42 -4.48
CA GLY A 218 14.68 3.48 -4.27
C GLY A 218 15.84 4.16 -3.53
N VAL A 219 16.26 3.60 -2.41
CA VAL A 219 17.33 4.14 -1.56
C VAL A 219 17.89 3.06 -0.65
N THR A 220 19.14 3.18 -0.20
CA THR A 220 19.65 2.38 0.93
C THR A 220 19.39 3.09 2.25
N LEU A 221 19.27 2.35 3.36
CA LEU A 221 19.08 2.96 4.68
C LEU A 221 20.15 4.03 4.97
N GLN A 222 21.42 3.72 4.68
CA GLN A 222 22.55 4.63 4.88
C GLN A 222 22.41 5.93 4.08
N SER A 223 21.94 5.85 2.83
CA SER A 223 21.80 7.03 1.96
C SER A 223 20.57 7.87 2.30
N MET A 224 19.57 7.27 2.95
CA MET A 224 18.38 7.96 3.45
C MET A 224 18.69 8.85 4.66
N MET A 225 19.71 8.49 5.46
CA MET A 225 20.12 9.22 6.66
C MET A 225 20.71 10.59 6.29
N GLY A 226 19.83 11.57 6.14
CA GLY A 226 20.14 12.97 5.90
C GLY A 226 19.62 13.89 7.00
N PRO A 227 19.87 15.21 6.88
CA PRO A 227 19.36 16.19 7.86
C PRO A 227 17.83 16.11 7.98
N GLY A 228 17.34 15.96 9.22
CA GLY A 228 15.90 15.91 9.52
C GLY A 228 15.26 14.53 9.39
N VAL A 229 16.02 13.47 9.07
CA VAL A 229 15.53 12.09 9.11
C VAL A 229 15.92 11.47 10.45
N ASP A 230 14.93 11.16 11.28
CA ASP A 230 15.16 10.34 12.47
C ASP A 230 15.30 8.87 12.10
N ARG A 231 16.35 8.22 12.62
CA ARG A 231 16.69 6.85 12.24
C ARG A 231 15.70 5.84 12.81
N ALA A 232 15.25 6.02 14.06
CA ALA A 232 14.28 5.11 14.67
C ALA A 232 12.95 5.18 13.91
N ARG A 233 12.48 6.40 13.59
CA ARG A 233 11.29 6.61 12.76
C ARG A 233 11.42 5.98 11.37
N ALA A 234 12.56 6.15 10.70
CA ALA A 234 12.79 5.54 9.39
C ALA A 234 12.75 4.01 9.45
N LEU A 235 13.34 3.39 10.47
CA LEU A 235 13.28 1.95 10.68
C LEU A 235 11.85 1.46 10.91
N ASN A 236 11.06 2.17 11.73
CA ASN A 236 9.66 1.84 11.98
C ASN A 236 8.86 1.86 10.67
N ILE A 237 8.99 2.92 9.86
CA ILE A 237 8.30 3.02 8.57
C ILE A 237 8.74 1.91 7.60
N ILE A 238 10.05 1.65 7.50
CA ILE A 238 10.60 0.59 6.66
C ILE A 238 10.00 -0.76 7.05
N TYR A 239 10.04 -1.10 8.34
CA TYR A 239 9.54 -2.36 8.85
C TYR A 239 8.03 -2.49 8.66
N THR A 240 7.25 -1.44 8.98
CA THR A 240 5.80 -1.41 8.74
C THR A 240 5.47 -1.65 7.26
N LEU A 241 6.14 -0.97 6.33
CA LEU A 241 5.89 -1.14 4.89
C LEU A 241 6.29 -2.54 4.42
N TRP A 242 7.35 -3.11 4.97
CA TRP A 242 7.75 -4.49 4.69
C TRP A 242 6.72 -5.50 5.19
N CYS A 243 6.24 -5.39 6.44
CA CYS A 243 5.18 -6.24 6.97
C CYS A 243 3.89 -6.14 6.14
N CYS A 244 3.61 -4.95 5.59
CA CYS A 244 2.46 -4.69 4.73
C CYS A 244 2.70 -5.03 3.25
N GLN A 245 3.83 -5.65 2.89
CA GLN A 245 4.20 -6.00 1.50
C GLN A 245 4.19 -4.79 0.54
N MET A 246 4.46 -3.61 1.09
CA MET A 246 4.57 -2.34 0.37
C MET A 246 6.01 -1.87 0.23
N LEU A 247 6.98 -2.70 0.60
CA LEU A 247 8.40 -2.49 0.43
C LEU A 247 9.06 -3.70 -0.23
N ARG A 248 9.90 -3.44 -1.22
CA ARG A 248 10.86 -4.40 -1.80
C ARG A 248 12.23 -4.13 -1.22
N VAL A 249 13.00 -5.20 -1.05
CA VAL A 249 14.34 -5.19 -0.46
C VAL A 249 15.34 -5.91 -1.38
N GLY A 250 16.61 -5.54 -1.28
CA GLY A 250 17.71 -6.20 -2.00
C GLY A 250 17.54 -6.25 -3.52
N ASP A 251 17.81 -7.40 -4.12
CA ASP A 251 17.76 -7.60 -5.58
C ASP A 251 16.38 -7.31 -6.20
N ASP A 252 15.28 -7.58 -5.47
CA ASP A 252 13.94 -7.27 -5.94
C ASP A 252 13.71 -5.75 -6.02
N ALA A 253 14.24 -5.00 -5.05
CA ALA A 253 14.22 -3.54 -5.10
C ALA A 253 15.01 -3.00 -6.31
N VAL A 254 16.21 -3.53 -6.56
CA VAL A 254 17.03 -3.16 -7.72
C VAL A 254 16.28 -3.36 -9.03
N GLN A 255 15.65 -4.52 -9.21
CA GLN A 255 14.86 -4.82 -10.39
C GLN A 255 13.62 -3.91 -10.52
N ALA A 256 12.96 -3.61 -9.41
CA ALA A 256 11.82 -2.71 -9.37
C ALA A 256 12.18 -1.29 -9.83
N ILE A 257 13.30 -0.76 -9.31
CA ILE A 257 13.83 0.56 -9.65
C ILE A 257 14.16 0.61 -11.15
N ALA A 258 14.87 -0.40 -11.67
CA ALA A 258 15.22 -0.47 -13.08
C ALA A 258 14.00 -0.51 -14.01
N LYS A 259 12.90 -1.13 -13.57
CA LYS A 259 11.64 -1.23 -14.32
C LYS A 259 10.71 -0.02 -14.09
N GLY A 260 11.06 0.93 -13.21
CA GLY A 260 10.20 2.05 -12.83
C GLY A 260 8.94 1.63 -12.05
N ALA A 261 8.91 0.42 -11.52
CA ALA A 261 7.78 -0.16 -10.80
C ALA A 261 7.84 0.19 -9.30
N THR A 262 7.98 1.48 -8.99
CA THR A 262 8.09 2.02 -7.63
C THR A 262 6.94 2.97 -7.30
N ALA A 263 6.74 3.29 -6.02
CA ALA A 263 5.69 4.21 -5.57
C ALA A 263 5.78 5.59 -6.25
N ALA A 264 6.99 6.14 -6.48
CA ALA A 264 7.16 7.41 -7.17
C ALA A 264 6.73 7.36 -8.65
N GLY A 265 6.90 6.21 -9.31
CA GLY A 265 6.40 5.99 -10.68
C GLY A 265 4.87 6.01 -10.77
N ALA A 266 4.19 5.44 -9.77
CA ALA A 266 2.74 5.37 -9.70
C ALA A 266 2.07 6.66 -9.16
N GLY A 267 2.70 7.34 -8.19
CA GLY A 267 2.18 8.56 -7.56
C GLY A 267 1.96 9.71 -8.55
N HIS A 268 2.79 9.80 -9.60
CA HIS A 268 2.64 10.79 -10.67
C HIS A 268 1.36 10.58 -11.52
N GLN A 269 0.82 9.36 -11.55
CA GLN A 269 -0.43 9.03 -12.26
C GLN A 269 -1.66 9.20 -11.37
N LEU A 270 -1.50 9.09 -10.04
CA LEU A 270 -2.60 9.10 -9.06
C LEU A 270 -2.76 10.42 -8.29
N GLY A 271 -1.88 11.41 -8.53
CA GLY A 271 -1.91 12.69 -7.80
C GLY A 271 -1.53 12.57 -6.32
N ALA A 272 -0.82 11.49 -5.94
CA ALA A 272 -0.28 11.30 -4.59
C ALA A 272 1.04 12.09 -4.43
N ASN A 273 1.21 12.77 -3.29
CA ASN A 273 2.30 13.72 -3.08
C ASN A 273 3.53 13.05 -2.44
N LEU A 274 4.14 12.08 -3.12
CA LEU A 274 5.30 11.32 -2.64
C LEU A 274 6.66 12.04 -2.85
N GLY A 275 6.67 13.37 -2.77
CA GLY A 275 7.84 14.22 -2.99
C GLY A 275 8.23 14.42 -4.47
N PRO A 276 9.08 15.41 -4.80
CA PRO A 276 9.40 15.77 -6.17
C PRO A 276 10.28 14.73 -6.87
N SER A 277 9.88 14.35 -8.10
CA SER A 277 10.68 13.55 -9.04
C SER A 277 11.88 14.37 -9.56
N PRO A 278 13.06 13.77 -9.84
CA PRO A 278 14.22 14.51 -10.32
C PRO A 278 13.99 15.03 -11.75
N SER A 279 13.43 16.23 -11.87
CA SER A 279 13.49 16.98 -13.12
C SER A 279 14.92 17.50 -13.32
N LYS A 280 15.44 17.28 -14.52
CA LYS A 280 16.77 17.70 -14.99
C LYS A 280 17.09 19.11 -14.52
N SER A 281 18.20 19.23 -13.79
CA SER A 281 18.75 20.50 -13.32
C SER A 281 18.94 21.47 -14.49
N SER A 282 18.15 22.54 -14.53
CA SER A 282 18.55 23.77 -15.19
C SER A 282 18.61 24.87 -14.13
N SER A 283 19.84 25.16 -13.72
CA SER A 283 20.17 26.25 -12.82
C SER A 283 19.89 27.57 -13.51
N ARG A 284 18.80 28.23 -13.13
CA ARG A 284 18.65 29.68 -13.31
C ARG A 284 18.66 30.31 -11.93
N GLY A 285 19.88 30.70 -11.52
CA GLY A 285 20.11 31.54 -10.36
C GLY A 285 19.35 32.85 -10.50
N ARG A 286 18.55 33.17 -9.49
CA ARG A 286 17.97 34.50 -9.31
C ARG A 286 18.29 34.97 -7.90
N SER A 287 19.26 35.87 -7.81
CA SER A 287 19.63 36.58 -6.59
C SER A 287 18.46 37.42 -6.07
N PRO A 288 18.17 37.44 -4.76
CA PRO A 288 17.35 38.48 -4.17
C PRO A 288 18.20 39.69 -3.76
N LYS A 289 17.71 40.88 -4.10
CA LYS A 289 18.21 42.19 -3.67
C LYS A 289 17.97 42.39 -2.17
N ALA A 290 18.97 42.94 -1.50
CA ALA A 290 18.86 43.50 -0.16
C ALA A 290 17.99 44.76 -0.15
N SER A 291 17.14 44.89 0.87
CA SER A 291 16.53 46.15 1.29
C SER A 291 16.82 46.35 2.78
N ALA A 292 17.43 47.48 3.09
CA ALA A 292 17.79 47.91 4.43
C ALA A 292 16.57 48.47 5.18
N SER A 293 16.52 48.25 6.48
CA SER A 293 15.80 49.10 7.43
C SER A 293 16.59 49.21 8.73
N GLN A 294 16.85 50.45 9.11
CA GLN A 294 17.57 50.92 10.27
C GLN A 294 16.74 50.74 11.55
N THR A 295 17.42 50.50 12.68
CA THR A 295 17.23 51.16 14.00
C THR A 295 18.30 50.60 14.98
N GLY A 296 19.13 51.46 15.57
CA GLY A 296 19.97 51.13 16.75
C GLY A 296 19.27 51.53 18.07
N PRO A 297 19.98 51.81 19.18
CA PRO A 297 21.31 51.36 19.63
C PRO A 297 21.36 50.97 21.14
N ALA A 298 22.43 50.28 21.61
CA ALA A 298 22.94 50.44 22.99
C ALA A 298 24.34 49.79 23.22
N GLN A 299 25.33 50.66 23.48
CA GLN A 299 26.39 50.65 24.53
C GLN A 299 27.28 49.38 24.70
N GLY A 300 28.59 49.44 24.40
CA GLY A 300 29.71 49.72 25.34
C GLY A 300 30.45 48.40 25.67
N ALA A 301 31.77 48.20 25.73
CA ALA A 301 32.94 49.06 25.90
C ALA A 301 34.26 48.36 25.41
N LYS A 302 35.38 49.09 25.59
CA LYS A 302 36.78 49.02 25.08
C LYS A 302 37.62 47.71 25.09
N ALA A 303 38.64 47.76 24.20
CA ALA A 303 39.78 46.89 23.77
C ALA A 303 40.86 46.53 24.85
N PRO A 304 42.07 45.91 24.61
CA PRO A 304 42.86 45.66 23.35
C PRO A 304 43.71 44.32 23.28
N PRO A 305 44.88 44.19 22.56
CA PRO A 305 45.18 43.29 21.41
C PRO A 305 46.21 42.15 21.72
N PRO A 306 46.81 41.32 20.80
CA PRO A 306 47.84 41.67 19.78
C PRO A 306 47.87 40.69 18.54
N PRO A 307 48.99 40.44 17.80
CA PRO A 307 49.56 41.25 16.73
C PRO A 307 49.62 40.57 15.33
N SER A 308 49.96 41.41 14.34
CA SER A 308 50.23 41.13 12.92
C SER A 308 51.50 40.30 12.65
N ALA A 309 51.41 39.37 11.69
CA ALA A 309 52.37 39.06 10.60
C ALA A 309 51.98 37.70 9.97
N GLY A 310 52.04 37.44 8.66
CA GLY A 310 52.46 38.23 7.52
C GLY A 310 52.16 37.50 6.20
N LYS A 311 52.33 38.25 5.11
CA LYS A 311 52.80 37.83 3.77
C LYS A 311 51.93 36.82 3.01
N SER A 312 51.10 37.26 2.07
CA SER A 312 51.42 37.59 0.67
C SER A 312 51.68 36.38 -0.25
N SER A 313 50.69 36.04 -1.07
CA SER A 313 50.91 35.75 -2.51
C SER A 313 49.57 35.78 -3.26
N LYS A 314 49.42 36.78 -4.13
CA LYS A 314 48.34 36.88 -5.12
C LYS A 314 48.69 35.95 -6.30
N PRO A 315 47.71 35.36 -7.00
CA PRO A 315 47.93 34.27 -7.95
C PRO A 315 48.47 34.76 -9.31
N PRO A 316 49.14 33.90 -10.09
CA PRO A 316 49.59 34.25 -11.43
C PRO A 316 48.40 34.34 -12.41
N PRO A 317 48.44 35.25 -13.41
CA PRO A 317 47.38 35.42 -14.39
C PRO A 317 47.42 34.30 -15.46
N PRO A 318 46.26 33.91 -16.03
CA PRO A 318 46.23 33.02 -17.19
C PRO A 318 46.67 33.78 -18.47
N PRO A 319 47.33 33.11 -19.43
CA PRO A 319 47.83 33.75 -20.64
C PRO A 319 46.70 34.14 -21.61
N ALA A 320 46.93 35.26 -22.28
CA ALA A 320 46.03 35.91 -23.23
C ALA A 320 45.76 35.09 -24.50
N ALA A 321 44.55 35.31 -25.04
CA ALA A 321 43.97 34.70 -26.22
C ALA A 321 44.76 34.95 -27.51
N LYS A 322 44.85 33.93 -28.36
CA LYS A 322 45.19 34.05 -29.79
C LYS A 322 43.90 34.22 -30.63
N PRO A 323 43.94 35.02 -31.72
CA PRO A 323 42.77 35.28 -32.57
C PRO A 323 42.27 34.05 -33.34
N ALA A 324 40.96 34.01 -33.54
CA ALA A 324 40.22 32.97 -34.25
C ALA A 324 40.59 32.88 -35.74
N ALA A 325 40.80 31.65 -36.22
CA ALA A 325 40.74 31.29 -37.63
C ALA A 325 39.27 31.12 -38.07
N PRO A 326 38.92 31.45 -39.32
CA PRO A 326 37.54 31.33 -39.82
C PRO A 326 37.13 29.84 -39.93
N PRO A 327 35.86 29.49 -39.63
CA PRO A 327 35.41 28.10 -39.70
C PRO A 327 35.27 27.64 -41.14
N ALA A 328 35.88 26.50 -41.46
CA ALA A 328 35.62 25.70 -42.65
C ALA A 328 34.20 25.10 -42.61
N PRO A 329 33.56 24.85 -43.77
CA PRO A 329 32.17 24.41 -43.85
C PRO A 329 31.95 23.01 -43.27
N LYS A 330 30.84 22.85 -42.53
CA LYS A 330 30.39 21.57 -41.96
C LYS A 330 30.13 20.52 -43.05
N PRO A 331 30.54 19.25 -42.85
CA PRO A 331 30.06 18.12 -43.64
C PRO A 331 28.55 17.96 -43.46
N ALA A 332 27.84 17.74 -44.57
CA ALA A 332 26.40 17.50 -44.61
C ALA A 332 26.01 16.32 -43.71
N ALA A 333 25.11 16.59 -42.77
CA ALA A 333 24.43 15.55 -42.02
C ALA A 333 23.50 14.77 -42.96
N ALA A 334 23.59 13.44 -42.89
CA ALA A 334 22.61 12.54 -43.45
C ALA A 334 21.20 12.88 -42.90
N PRO A 335 20.15 12.91 -43.75
CA PRO A 335 18.82 13.27 -43.29
C PRO A 335 18.26 12.19 -42.36
N ALA A 336 17.91 12.61 -41.14
CA ALA A 336 17.06 11.85 -40.24
C ALA A 336 15.73 11.54 -40.94
N SER A 337 15.32 10.27 -40.86
CA SER A 337 14.04 9.76 -41.32
C SER A 337 12.90 10.53 -40.64
N LYS A 338 12.08 11.21 -41.45
CA LYS A 338 10.82 11.81 -41.03
C LYS A 338 9.85 10.72 -40.55
N PRO A 339 8.99 10.98 -39.54
CA PRO A 339 7.83 10.15 -39.26
C PRO A 339 6.96 10.02 -40.53
N PRO A 340 6.36 8.84 -40.80
CA PRO A 340 5.49 8.67 -41.96
C PRO A 340 4.27 9.62 -41.86
N PRO A 341 3.77 10.13 -43.00
CA PRO A 341 2.57 10.95 -43.02
C PRO A 341 1.35 10.12 -42.56
N PRO A 342 0.31 10.76 -41.99
CA PRO A 342 -0.94 10.07 -41.68
C PRO A 342 -1.49 9.40 -42.95
N PRO A 343 -2.06 8.18 -42.85
CA PRO A 343 -2.72 7.56 -43.99
C PRO A 343 -3.80 8.49 -44.53
N ALA A 344 -3.78 8.71 -45.85
CA ALA A 344 -4.80 9.46 -46.55
C ALA A 344 -6.19 8.92 -46.19
N ALA A 345 -7.12 9.84 -45.88
CA ALA A 345 -8.53 9.53 -45.71
C ALA A 345 -9.02 8.73 -46.94
N LYS A 346 -9.37 7.46 -46.72
CA LYS A 346 -10.16 6.69 -47.69
C LYS A 346 -11.54 7.37 -47.83
N PRO A 347 -12.15 7.33 -49.04
CA PRO A 347 -13.49 7.88 -49.24
C PRO A 347 -14.47 7.32 -48.21
N ALA A 348 -15.28 8.21 -47.62
CA ALA A 348 -16.34 7.83 -46.71
C ALA A 348 -17.22 6.76 -47.39
N ALA A 349 -17.22 5.55 -46.81
CA ALA A 349 -18.19 4.53 -47.14
C ALA A 349 -19.60 5.09 -46.87
N PRO A 350 -20.60 4.73 -47.69
CA PRO A 350 -21.96 5.22 -47.50
C PRO A 350 -22.44 4.86 -46.09
N LYS A 351 -23.06 5.85 -45.42
CA LYS A 351 -23.75 5.62 -44.14
C LYS A 351 -24.71 4.44 -44.31
N PRO A 352 -24.65 3.39 -43.47
CA PRO A 352 -25.64 2.34 -43.50
C PRO A 352 -26.99 2.92 -43.08
N ASP A 353 -28.05 2.51 -43.77
CA ASP A 353 -29.43 2.79 -43.40
C ASP A 353 -29.70 2.35 -41.94
N PRO A 354 -30.43 3.13 -41.12
CA PRO A 354 -30.68 2.85 -39.70
C PRO A 354 -31.69 1.72 -39.46
N ALA A 355 -31.92 0.84 -40.44
CA ALA A 355 -32.96 -0.19 -40.39
C ALA A 355 -32.49 -1.56 -40.93
N ALA A 356 -31.19 -1.85 -40.89
CA ALA A 356 -30.68 -3.21 -41.01
C ALA A 356 -30.24 -3.67 -39.60
N GLU A 357 -31.00 -4.59 -39.00
CA GLU A 357 -30.54 -5.28 -37.78
C GLU A 357 -29.18 -5.92 -38.09
N ASP A 358 -28.15 -5.57 -37.32
CA ASP A 358 -26.83 -6.17 -37.45
C ASP A 358 -26.97 -7.69 -37.25
N PRO A 359 -26.83 -8.51 -38.31
CA PRO A 359 -27.09 -9.95 -38.22
C PRO A 359 -26.04 -10.66 -37.35
N THR A 360 -24.95 -9.97 -36.98
CA THR A 360 -23.90 -10.48 -36.10
C THR A 360 -24.12 -10.12 -34.64
N LEU A 361 -25.11 -9.27 -34.32
CA LEU A 361 -25.43 -8.86 -32.97
C LEU A 361 -25.87 -10.03 -32.06
N PRO A 362 -26.72 -10.99 -32.51
CA PRO A 362 -27.07 -12.15 -31.68
C PRO A 362 -25.85 -13.02 -31.32
N ALA A 363 -24.94 -13.22 -32.27
CA ALA A 363 -23.71 -14.00 -32.05
C ALA A 363 -22.76 -13.27 -31.09
N PHE A 364 -22.60 -11.95 -31.25
CA PHE A 364 -21.82 -11.12 -30.34
C PHE A 364 -22.37 -11.15 -28.92
N MET A 365 -23.70 -11.02 -28.76
CA MET A 365 -24.36 -11.06 -27.45
C MET A 365 -24.22 -12.42 -26.77
N ALA A 366 -24.25 -13.51 -27.52
CA ALA A 366 -24.01 -14.85 -27.00
C ALA A 366 -22.57 -15.02 -26.49
N GLN A 367 -21.58 -14.57 -27.27
CA GLN A 367 -20.17 -14.60 -26.84
C GLN A 367 -19.92 -13.68 -25.64
N LEU A 368 -20.55 -12.50 -25.60
CA LEU A 368 -20.46 -11.58 -24.47
C LEU A 368 -21.02 -12.24 -23.18
N ALA A 369 -22.20 -12.86 -23.27
CA ALA A 369 -22.82 -13.55 -22.13
C ALA A 369 -21.98 -14.75 -21.65
N GLU A 370 -21.31 -15.46 -22.56
CA GLU A 370 -20.41 -16.56 -22.21
C GLU A 370 -19.18 -16.04 -21.46
N LEU A 371 -18.56 -14.96 -21.92
CA LEU A 371 -17.43 -14.33 -21.23
C LEU A 371 -17.85 -13.77 -19.87
N GLU A 372 -19.00 -13.11 -19.77
CA GLU A 372 -19.59 -12.66 -18.50
C GLU A 372 -19.79 -13.85 -17.54
N THR A 373 -20.26 -15.00 -18.05
CA THR A 373 -20.43 -16.21 -17.24
C THR A 373 -19.09 -16.77 -16.75
N ARG A 374 -18.06 -16.82 -17.61
CA ARG A 374 -16.71 -17.26 -17.22
C ARG A 374 -16.09 -16.34 -16.17
N ILE A 375 -16.29 -15.02 -16.31
CA ILE A 375 -15.83 -14.02 -15.33
C ILE A 375 -16.57 -14.18 -14.00
N ALA A 376 -17.89 -14.33 -14.03
CA ALA A 376 -18.71 -14.55 -12.83
C ALA A 376 -18.36 -15.88 -12.13
N ALA A 377 -17.98 -16.90 -12.89
CA ALA A 377 -17.50 -18.19 -12.39
C ALA A 377 -16.03 -18.17 -11.94
N GLU A 378 -15.40 -17.00 -11.93
CA GLU A 378 -14.03 -16.83 -11.42
C GLU A 378 -12.98 -17.62 -12.24
N ALA A 379 -13.19 -17.73 -13.56
CA ALA A 379 -12.33 -18.49 -14.45
C ALA A 379 -10.87 -18.00 -14.46
N ASN A 380 -9.94 -18.95 -14.56
CA ASN A 380 -8.52 -18.67 -14.77
C ASN A 380 -8.23 -18.18 -16.20
N ALA A 381 -7.04 -17.62 -16.43
CA ALA A 381 -6.68 -17.00 -17.70
C ALA A 381 -6.80 -17.95 -18.91
N PHE A 382 -6.43 -19.24 -18.74
CA PHE A 382 -6.58 -20.26 -19.78
C PHE A 382 -8.05 -20.53 -20.10
N VAL A 383 -8.89 -20.72 -19.07
CA VAL A 383 -10.33 -20.96 -19.23
C VAL A 383 -11.04 -19.73 -19.80
N LEU A 384 -10.64 -18.52 -19.42
CA LEU A 384 -11.18 -17.28 -19.97
C LEU A 384 -10.90 -17.19 -21.48
N PHE A 385 -9.68 -17.55 -21.90
CA PHE A 385 -9.28 -17.60 -23.31
C PHE A 385 -9.79 -18.85 -24.05
N GLY A 386 -10.36 -19.83 -23.36
CA GLY A 386 -10.76 -21.10 -23.95
C GLY A 386 -9.58 -21.94 -24.44
N LEU A 387 -8.42 -21.82 -23.79
CA LEU A 387 -7.17 -22.51 -24.13
C LEU A 387 -6.88 -23.64 -23.13
N GLU A 388 -6.14 -24.65 -23.59
CA GLU A 388 -5.57 -25.68 -22.71
C GLU A 388 -4.35 -25.15 -21.94
N ILE A 389 -4.01 -25.80 -20.83
CA ILE A 389 -2.95 -25.36 -19.89
C ILE A 389 -1.56 -25.37 -20.54
N ASP A 390 -1.36 -26.20 -21.57
CA ASP A 390 -0.11 -26.31 -22.33
C ASP A 390 -0.04 -25.36 -23.54
N ALA A 391 -1.01 -24.46 -23.70
CA ALA A 391 -1.10 -23.56 -24.86
C ALA A 391 0.16 -22.70 -25.05
N ASP A 392 0.64 -22.70 -26.29
CA ASP A 392 1.85 -21.98 -26.68
C ASP A 392 1.61 -20.47 -26.88
N ARG A 393 2.70 -19.71 -27.01
CA ARG A 393 2.63 -18.25 -27.13
C ARG A 393 1.94 -17.79 -28.41
N LYS A 394 1.96 -18.62 -29.46
CA LYS A 394 1.35 -18.30 -30.75
C LYS A 394 -0.17 -18.39 -30.61
N GLN A 395 -0.67 -19.47 -30.02
CA GLN A 395 -2.10 -19.67 -29.73
C GLN A 395 -2.68 -18.54 -28.87
N ILE A 396 -1.99 -18.16 -27.79
CA ILE A 396 -2.41 -17.07 -26.89
C ILE A 396 -2.53 -15.73 -27.64
N ARG A 397 -1.59 -15.43 -28.55
CA ARG A 397 -1.61 -14.20 -29.35
C ARG A 397 -2.71 -14.21 -30.40
N GLU A 398 -2.99 -15.35 -31.01
CA GLU A 398 -4.06 -15.51 -31.99
C GLU A 398 -5.42 -15.24 -31.34
N VAL A 399 -5.70 -15.86 -30.18
CA VAL A 399 -6.93 -15.64 -29.41
C VAL A 399 -7.05 -14.19 -28.95
N TRP A 400 -5.97 -13.59 -28.43
CA TRP A 400 -5.97 -12.18 -28.04
C TRP A 400 -6.27 -11.25 -29.22
N ALA A 401 -5.66 -11.49 -30.39
CA ALA A 401 -5.88 -10.65 -31.57
C ALA A 401 -7.34 -10.69 -32.05
N GLU A 402 -8.01 -11.85 -31.93
CA GLU A 402 -9.42 -12.01 -32.25
C GLU A 402 -10.34 -11.33 -31.22
N LEU A 403 -10.13 -11.61 -29.93
CA LEU A 403 -10.96 -11.09 -28.85
C LEU A 403 -10.80 -9.56 -28.69
N SER A 404 -9.57 -9.06 -28.73
CA SER A 404 -9.31 -7.62 -28.61
C SER A 404 -9.93 -6.83 -29.75
N LYS A 405 -9.91 -7.34 -30.99
CA LYS A 405 -10.57 -6.70 -32.13
C LYS A 405 -12.09 -6.67 -31.98
N THR A 406 -12.65 -7.70 -31.36
CA THR A 406 -14.11 -7.89 -31.25
C THR A 406 -14.71 -7.11 -30.09
N PHE A 407 -14.00 -7.03 -28.96
CA PHE A 407 -14.48 -6.43 -27.70
C PHE A 407 -13.79 -5.10 -27.35
N HIS A 408 -13.05 -4.47 -28.27
CA HIS A 408 -12.49 -3.14 -28.02
C HIS A 408 -13.61 -2.10 -27.82
N PRO A 409 -13.53 -1.23 -26.79
CA PRO A 409 -14.52 -0.18 -26.56
C PRO A 409 -14.79 0.71 -27.79
N ASP A 410 -13.74 1.19 -28.46
CA ASP A 410 -13.86 2.00 -29.69
C ASP A 410 -14.50 1.26 -30.89
N ALA A 411 -14.44 -0.08 -30.92
CA ALA A 411 -15.04 -0.85 -32.01
C ALA A 411 -16.57 -0.91 -31.91
N LEU A 412 -17.14 -0.65 -30.72
CA LEU A 412 -18.58 -0.71 -30.46
C LEU A 412 -19.32 0.48 -31.08
N GLU A 413 -18.74 1.68 -31.04
CA GLU A 413 -19.35 2.89 -31.60
C GLU A 413 -19.50 2.80 -33.11
N GLY A 414 -18.48 2.27 -33.80
CA GLY A 414 -18.47 2.10 -35.26
C GLY A 414 -19.50 1.08 -35.78
N LEU A 415 -20.03 0.21 -34.92
CA LEU A 415 -21.03 -0.82 -35.24
C LEU A 415 -22.43 -0.49 -34.68
N GLY A 416 -22.63 0.70 -34.10
CA GLY A 416 -23.91 1.08 -33.49
C GLY A 416 -24.22 0.33 -32.18
N ARG A 417 -23.21 -0.28 -31.55
CA ARG A 417 -23.32 -1.07 -30.31
C ARG A 417 -22.93 -0.29 -29.06
N GLY A 418 -22.87 1.05 -29.13
CA GLY A 418 -22.43 1.90 -28.02
C GLY A 418 -23.22 1.70 -26.72
N HIS A 419 -24.48 1.27 -26.79
CA HIS A 419 -25.29 0.93 -25.61
C HIS A 419 -24.78 -0.30 -24.82
N LEU A 420 -23.85 -1.09 -25.37
CA LEU A 420 -23.23 -2.23 -24.72
C LEU A 420 -21.90 -1.89 -24.04
N HIS A 421 -21.45 -0.63 -24.11
CA HIS A 421 -20.16 -0.20 -23.56
C HIS A 421 -19.98 -0.62 -22.10
N ASP A 422 -20.98 -0.35 -21.24
CA ASP A 422 -20.95 -0.68 -19.81
C ASP A 422 -20.81 -2.18 -19.51
N ARG A 423 -21.24 -3.04 -20.45
CA ARG A 423 -21.10 -4.50 -20.33
C ARG A 423 -19.78 -5.01 -20.89
N VAL A 424 -19.30 -4.41 -21.97
CA VAL A 424 -18.08 -4.85 -22.67
C VAL A 424 -16.83 -4.37 -21.94
N GLU A 425 -16.86 -3.20 -21.31
CA GLU A 425 -15.69 -2.63 -20.61
C GLU A 425 -15.13 -3.56 -19.51
N PRO A 426 -15.94 -4.14 -18.59
CA PRO A 426 -15.45 -5.13 -17.62
C PRO A 426 -14.89 -6.40 -18.27
N VAL A 427 -15.51 -6.85 -19.36
CA VAL A 427 -15.07 -8.04 -20.10
C VAL A 427 -13.72 -7.79 -20.78
N PHE A 428 -13.55 -6.64 -21.41
CA PHE A 428 -12.30 -6.25 -22.07
C PHE A 428 -11.16 -6.06 -21.07
N ALA A 429 -11.46 -5.51 -19.88
CA ALA A 429 -10.50 -5.42 -18.78
C ALA A 429 -10.01 -6.81 -18.35
N ALA A 430 -10.92 -7.76 -18.11
CA ALA A 430 -10.58 -9.13 -17.73
C ALA A 430 -9.77 -9.87 -18.83
N LEU A 431 -10.10 -9.65 -20.10
CA LEU A 431 -9.34 -10.21 -21.22
C LEU A 431 -7.92 -9.64 -21.31
N SER A 432 -7.76 -8.34 -21.08
CA SER A 432 -6.46 -7.66 -21.10
C SER A 432 -5.55 -8.15 -19.97
N GLU A 433 -6.13 -8.37 -18.79
CA GLU A 433 -5.45 -8.93 -17.63
C GLU A 433 -4.99 -10.37 -17.88
N ALA A 434 -5.88 -11.23 -18.39
CA ALA A 434 -5.53 -12.60 -18.77
C ALA A 434 -4.43 -12.65 -19.85
N TYR A 435 -4.43 -11.72 -20.82
CA TYR A 435 -3.34 -11.60 -21.79
C TYR A 435 -2.01 -11.21 -21.14
N GLY A 436 -2.02 -10.33 -20.13
CA GLY A 436 -0.84 -9.96 -19.36
C GLY A 436 -0.15 -11.17 -18.75
N ILE A 437 -0.93 -12.02 -18.08
CA ILE A 437 -0.46 -13.24 -17.40
C ILE A 437 0.04 -14.28 -18.40
N LEU A 438 -0.77 -14.60 -19.42
CA LEU A 438 -0.42 -15.62 -20.41
C LEU A 438 0.69 -15.17 -21.38
N GLY A 439 0.85 -13.87 -21.58
CA GLY A 439 1.86 -13.26 -22.43
C GLY A 439 3.28 -13.32 -21.83
N ASN A 440 3.38 -13.39 -20.51
CA ASN A 440 4.63 -13.55 -19.76
C ASN A 440 4.95 -15.03 -19.55
N LYS A 441 6.16 -15.45 -19.97
CA LYS A 441 6.58 -16.85 -19.91
C LYS A 441 6.57 -17.40 -18.48
N ASP A 442 7.02 -16.60 -17.53
CA ASP A 442 7.22 -17.04 -16.14
C ASP A 442 5.89 -17.07 -15.39
N GLU A 443 5.02 -16.09 -15.59
CA GLU A 443 3.66 -16.05 -15.00
C GLU A 443 2.77 -17.15 -15.58
N ARG A 444 2.82 -17.37 -16.90
CA ARG A 444 2.12 -18.49 -17.55
C ARG A 444 2.57 -19.85 -16.99
N ALA A 445 3.87 -20.06 -16.80
CA ALA A 445 4.39 -21.30 -16.25
C ALA A 445 3.96 -21.52 -14.80
N LYS A 446 3.97 -20.45 -13.99
CA LYS A 446 3.46 -20.48 -12.60
C LYS A 446 1.97 -20.82 -12.54
N LEU A 447 1.15 -20.20 -13.39
CA LEU A 447 -0.27 -20.50 -13.47
C LEU A 447 -0.52 -21.94 -13.91
N ALA A 448 0.20 -22.44 -14.91
CA ALA A 448 0.08 -23.81 -15.39
C ALA A 448 0.38 -24.84 -14.29
N SER A 449 1.50 -24.69 -13.58
CA SER A 449 1.86 -25.57 -12.46
C SER A 449 0.85 -25.50 -11.30
N ALA A 450 0.28 -24.33 -11.03
CA ALA A 450 -0.74 -24.18 -9.98
C ALA A 450 -2.06 -24.88 -10.31
N LEU A 451 -2.45 -24.90 -11.58
CA LEU A 451 -3.66 -25.60 -12.05
C LEU A 451 -3.46 -27.12 -12.05
N GLU A 452 -2.26 -27.60 -12.41
CA GLU A 452 -1.89 -29.04 -12.35
C GLU A 452 -1.88 -29.59 -10.91
N ALA A 453 -1.53 -28.75 -9.93
CA ALA A 453 -1.57 -29.09 -8.51
C ALA A 453 -2.99 -29.14 -7.90
N GLY A 454 -4.05 -29.00 -8.70
CA GLY A 454 -5.45 -29.19 -8.29
C GLY A 454 -6.25 -27.91 -8.00
N GLY A 455 -5.72 -26.73 -8.29
CA GLY A 455 -6.45 -25.47 -8.17
C GLY A 455 -7.43 -25.26 -9.32
N LYS A 456 -8.71 -25.60 -9.15
CA LYS A 456 -9.68 -25.52 -10.27
C LYS A 456 -10.18 -24.11 -10.62
N ASN A 457 -10.15 -23.15 -9.70
CA ASN A 457 -10.65 -21.78 -9.91
C ASN A 457 -9.70 -20.73 -9.32
N LEU A 458 -8.64 -20.38 -10.05
CA LEU A 458 -7.76 -19.26 -9.73
C LEU A 458 -8.07 -18.13 -10.70
N LYS A 459 -8.73 -17.04 -10.26
CA LYS A 459 -9.02 -15.89 -11.14
C LYS A 459 -7.76 -15.37 -11.80
N ALA A 460 -7.86 -15.04 -13.09
CA ALA A 460 -6.91 -14.13 -13.72
C ALA A 460 -7.05 -12.75 -13.05
N GLY A 461 -6.03 -12.33 -12.32
CA GLY A 461 -5.98 -11.10 -11.52
C GLY A 461 -5.65 -11.28 -10.05
N ASP A 462 -5.59 -12.53 -9.59
CA ASP A 462 -5.14 -12.87 -8.24
C ASP A 462 -3.60 -12.95 -8.10
N ASP A 463 -2.84 -12.39 -9.04
CA ASP A 463 -1.38 -12.48 -9.09
C ASP A 463 -0.67 -11.34 -8.34
N ALA A 464 -0.66 -11.53 -7.03
CA ALA A 464 0.47 -11.33 -6.11
C ALA A 464 0.05 -11.87 -4.73
N ALA A 465 -1.22 -11.68 -4.39
CA ALA A 465 -1.80 -12.15 -3.15
C ALA A 465 -2.00 -13.67 -3.13
N VAL A 466 -2.11 -14.37 -4.27
CA VAL A 466 -2.22 -15.84 -4.29
C VAL A 466 -0.88 -16.54 -4.44
N ILE A 467 0.10 -15.95 -5.11
CA ILE A 467 1.49 -16.43 -5.03
C ILE A 467 2.02 -16.20 -3.61
N VAL A 468 1.68 -15.07 -2.97
CA VAL A 468 1.94 -14.89 -1.55
C VAL A 468 0.96 -15.69 -0.69
N ARG A 469 -0.24 -16.08 -1.13
CA ARG A 469 -1.12 -17.01 -0.37
C ARG A 469 -0.54 -18.41 -0.37
N ASN A 470 0.00 -18.86 -1.50
CA ASN A 470 0.53 -20.21 -1.70
C ASN A 470 2.00 -20.31 -1.26
N ALA A 471 2.78 -19.22 -1.32
CA ALA A 471 4.10 -19.14 -0.70
C ALA A 471 3.98 -18.98 0.83
N PHE A 472 2.99 -18.24 1.32
CA PHE A 472 2.63 -18.20 2.75
C PHE A 472 1.96 -19.49 3.20
N GLU A 473 1.14 -20.16 2.38
CA GLU A 473 0.63 -21.51 2.67
C GLU A 473 1.75 -22.55 2.59
N ALA A 474 2.78 -22.38 1.75
CA ALA A 474 3.97 -23.23 1.72
C ALA A 474 4.93 -22.95 2.89
N GLU A 475 5.03 -21.70 3.39
CA GLU A 475 5.70 -21.34 4.66
C GLU A 475 4.88 -21.75 5.90
N ILE A 476 3.54 -21.89 5.77
CA ILE A 476 2.64 -22.40 6.82
C ILE A 476 2.59 -23.94 6.81
N MET A 477 3.01 -24.60 5.73
CA MET A 477 2.96 -26.06 5.54
C MET A 477 4.34 -26.75 5.54
N ALA A 478 5.44 -26.00 5.61
CA ALA A 478 6.80 -26.52 5.82
C ALA A 478 7.27 -26.16 7.23
#